data_AF-A0A7J5K4T6-F1
#
_entry.id   AF-A0A7J5K4T6-F1
#
_cell.length_a   1.000
_cell.length_b   1.000
_cell.length_c   1.000
_cell.angle_alpha   90.00
_cell.angle_beta   90.00
_cell.angle_gamma   90.00
#
_symmetry.space_group_name_H-M   'P 1'
#
loop_
_entity.id
_entity.type
_entity.pdbx_description
1 polymer ?
#
loop_
_entity_poly.entity_id
_entity_poly.type
_entity_poly.pdbx_seq_one_letter_code
_entity_poly.pdbx_strand_id
1 'polypeptide(L)'
;MSDTPNTYIGTAVTTSSTAPTGYASYKWVQLKGSQGPKGDQGIKGPTGADGKTTYLHIKYSDNGTTFTANNGETPGAYIGQYTDFTATDSTTFSAYTWTKVKGDKGDKGDKGETGATGLPGALIRPRGEWKASTAYVNDSQYRDTVIYNGNTYSCKTGHTSGSSFDSTKWTLFNEFINVATQLLVAQNATIDILGTSGLFVGNLSKTQGWLMKGGSIKHNVTGVELTAEGKFSLPATGAMLVGGKTFITSGKIVTDFIDVDTLKVKHLDGATGSFKELTASGSSGGKISFNTSGGSDNVAASLNIDFSRTWISGDLYQQGYNSTYKRSWRFYTSDLWCRGEFGHSKMTKMEYYGYDTGEIYFHVYGVGNAGVRHVYPVDNGQPVDCIILSGNTNYIACVCDASTQKMIVLINNSSYTKRISLNYASQAKTEISPWSFKIFVTGAMQSGVNNLFGMG
;
A
#
# COMPACT_ATOMS: atom_id res chain seq x y z
N MET A 1 -32.26 57.86 31.84
CA MET A 1 -31.56 59.04 32.40
C MET A 1 -30.14 59.02 31.85
N SER A 2 -29.63 60.14 31.37
CA SER A 2 -28.24 60.26 30.93
C SER A 2 -27.38 60.57 32.15
N ASP A 3 -26.30 59.81 32.34
CA ASP A 3 -25.34 59.94 33.45
C ASP A 3 -24.34 61.09 33.22
N THR A 4 -24.79 62.18 32.59
CA THR A 4 -23.97 63.37 32.35
C THR A 4 -24.65 64.57 33.00
N PRO A 5 -24.02 65.28 33.96
CA PRO A 5 -24.67 66.38 34.67
C PRO A 5 -25.02 67.51 33.70
N ASN A 6 -26.31 67.75 33.51
CA ASN A 6 -26.86 68.82 32.68
C ASN A 6 -27.22 70.05 33.55
N THR A 7 -26.98 71.25 33.02
CA THR A 7 -27.13 72.54 33.73
C THR A 7 -28.56 72.85 34.19
N TYR A 8 -29.54 72.12 33.67
CA TYR A 8 -30.97 72.30 33.93
C TYR A 8 -31.58 70.94 34.22
N ILE A 9 -32.50 70.90 35.19
CA ILE A 9 -33.39 69.75 35.41
C ILE A 9 -34.79 70.09 34.92
N GLY A 10 -35.37 69.23 34.09
CA GLY A 10 -36.73 69.37 33.58
C GLY A 10 -37.66 68.39 34.26
N THR A 11 -38.78 68.87 34.82
CA THR A 11 -39.84 68.00 35.38
C THR A 11 -41.14 68.17 34.60
N ALA A 12 -41.78 67.05 34.27
CA ALA A 12 -43.09 67.01 33.65
C ALA A 12 -43.98 66.09 34.49
N VAL A 13 -45.16 66.58 34.88
CA VAL A 13 -46.19 65.79 35.55
C VAL A 13 -47.25 65.48 34.51
N THR A 14 -47.50 64.19 34.26
CA THR A 14 -48.48 63.76 33.27
C THR A 14 -49.36 62.65 33.83
N THR A 15 -50.57 62.53 33.30
CA THR A 15 -51.50 61.43 33.60
C THR A 15 -51.34 60.24 32.64
N SER A 16 -50.37 60.32 31.70
CA SER A 16 -50.04 59.26 30.76
C SER A 16 -48.88 58.41 31.28
N SER A 17 -48.89 57.11 31.00
CA SER A 17 -47.77 56.21 31.28
C SER A 17 -46.59 56.41 30.31
N THR A 18 -46.77 57.23 29.26
CA THR A 18 -45.72 57.53 28.27
C THR A 18 -45.19 58.95 28.49
N ALA A 19 -43.87 59.07 28.72
CA ALA A 19 -43.23 60.36 28.95
C ALA A 19 -43.31 61.27 27.69
N PRO A 20 -43.50 62.59 27.84
CA PRO A 20 -43.51 63.53 26.72
C PRO A 20 -42.17 63.52 25.97
N THR A 21 -42.21 63.52 24.63
CA THR A 21 -41.01 63.51 23.80
C THR A 21 -40.46 64.92 23.50
N GLY A 22 -41.25 65.96 23.74
CA GLY A 22 -40.87 67.36 23.52
C GLY A 22 -40.31 68.04 24.76
N TYR A 23 -39.17 68.72 24.65
CA TYR A 23 -38.53 69.44 25.77
C TYR A 23 -39.42 70.56 26.35
N ALA A 24 -40.29 71.18 25.55
CA ALA A 24 -41.20 72.23 26.01
C ALA A 24 -42.28 71.73 26.99
N SER A 25 -42.53 70.41 27.03
CA SER A 25 -43.48 69.79 27.96
C SER A 25 -42.93 69.64 29.38
N TYR A 26 -41.66 69.98 29.58
CA TYR A 26 -40.99 69.96 30.88
C TYR A 26 -40.85 71.40 31.40
N LYS A 27 -41.13 71.59 32.70
CA LYS A 27 -40.72 72.81 33.40
C LYS A 27 -39.26 72.68 33.78
N TRP A 28 -38.44 73.54 33.20
CA TRP A 28 -37.00 73.55 33.41
C TRP A 28 -36.62 74.46 34.58
N VAL A 29 -35.80 73.94 35.48
CA VAL A 29 -35.14 74.68 36.54
C VAL A 29 -33.64 74.65 36.28
N GLN A 30 -33.02 75.83 36.19
CA GLN A 30 -31.57 75.94 36.10
C GLN A 30 -30.96 75.66 37.46
N LEU A 31 -30.04 74.69 37.54
CA LEU A 31 -29.41 74.30 38.80
C LEU A 31 -28.05 74.98 39.04
N LYS A 32 -27.62 75.89 38.14
CA LYS A 32 -26.35 76.60 38.27
C LYS A 32 -26.58 78.10 38.48
N GLY A 33 -26.34 78.58 39.70
CA GLY A 33 -26.00 80.00 39.93
C GLY A 33 -24.67 80.33 39.27
N SER A 34 -24.45 81.57 38.85
CA SER A 34 -23.19 82.02 38.24
C SER A 34 -22.00 81.71 39.16
N GLN A 35 -21.27 80.64 38.84
CA GLN A 35 -20.03 80.28 39.52
C GLN A 35 -19.00 81.39 39.24
N GLY A 36 -18.51 82.03 40.30
CA GLY A 36 -17.35 82.93 40.19
C GLY A 36 -16.13 82.17 39.67
N PRO A 37 -15.25 82.79 38.86
CA PRO A 37 -14.20 82.08 38.12
C PRO A 37 -12.99 81.55 38.93
N LYS A 38 -13.12 81.22 40.22
CA LYS A 38 -12.04 80.57 40.99
C LYS A 38 -12.59 79.84 42.22
N GLY A 39 -12.40 78.52 42.31
CA GLY A 39 -12.94 77.65 43.37
C GLY A 39 -12.24 77.77 44.74
N ASP A 40 -11.67 78.92 45.06
CA ASP A 40 -10.93 79.15 46.31
C ASP A 40 -11.65 80.13 47.27
N GLN A 41 -12.81 80.67 46.88
CA GLN A 41 -13.58 81.66 47.65
C GLN A 41 -15.10 81.39 47.59
N GLY A 42 -15.80 81.76 48.67
CA GLY A 42 -17.26 81.70 48.75
C GLY A 42 -17.96 82.64 47.76
N ILE A 43 -19.21 82.35 47.44
CA ILE A 43 -20.02 83.14 46.50
C ILE A 43 -20.45 84.44 47.18
N LYS A 44 -19.98 85.58 46.65
CA LYS A 44 -20.29 86.92 47.15
C LYS A 44 -21.80 87.22 47.05
N GLY A 45 -22.42 87.51 48.19
CA GLY A 45 -23.80 87.98 48.28
C GLY A 45 -23.95 89.49 48.02
N PRO A 46 -25.18 90.00 47.91
CA PRO A 46 -25.44 91.43 47.82
C PRO A 46 -25.02 92.17 49.10
N THR A 47 -24.53 93.40 48.98
CA THR A 47 -24.12 94.22 50.13
C THR A 47 -25.33 94.62 50.98
N GLY A 48 -25.27 94.35 52.28
CA GLY A 48 -26.31 94.71 53.24
C GLY A 48 -26.36 96.22 53.52
N ALA A 49 -27.47 96.69 54.11
CA ALA A 49 -27.66 98.10 54.46
C ALA A 49 -26.63 98.63 55.50
N ASP A 50 -25.90 97.74 56.16
CA ASP A 50 -24.81 98.01 57.11
C ASP A 50 -23.42 98.06 56.44
N GLY A 51 -23.33 97.94 55.12
CA GLY A 51 -22.09 97.99 54.34
C GLY A 51 -21.29 96.68 54.33
N LYS A 52 -21.79 95.61 54.97
CA LYS A 52 -21.11 94.30 54.98
C LYS A 52 -21.60 93.40 53.84
N THR A 53 -20.73 92.50 53.39
CA THR A 53 -21.00 91.55 52.30
C THR A 53 -20.87 90.13 52.82
N THR A 54 -21.91 89.32 52.70
CA THR A 54 -21.87 87.90 53.06
C THR A 54 -21.31 87.05 51.92
N TYR A 55 -20.74 85.89 52.25
CA TYR A 55 -20.24 84.89 51.31
C TYR A 55 -20.87 83.54 51.62
N LEU A 56 -21.41 82.87 50.60
CA LEU A 56 -21.93 81.51 50.70
C LEU A 56 -20.84 80.51 50.33
N HIS A 57 -20.53 79.60 51.23
CA HIS A 57 -19.56 78.52 51.05
C HIS A 57 -20.29 77.18 50.90
N ILE A 58 -19.85 76.39 49.92
CA ILE A 58 -20.38 75.06 49.63
C ILE A 58 -19.26 74.04 49.76
N LYS A 59 -19.47 73.00 50.56
CA LYS A 59 -18.55 71.87 50.71
C LYS A 59 -19.29 70.54 50.62
N TYR A 60 -18.54 69.47 50.44
CA TYR A 60 -19.07 68.11 50.28
C TYR A 60 -18.54 67.17 51.35
N SER A 61 -19.33 66.14 51.65
CA SER A 61 -19.00 65.06 52.59
C SER A 61 -19.53 63.74 52.08
N ASP A 62 -18.82 62.64 52.31
CA ASP A 62 -19.28 61.30 51.93
C ASP A 62 -20.16 60.66 53.01
N ASN A 63 -19.96 61.04 54.27
CA ASN A 63 -20.56 60.41 55.45
C ASN A 63 -21.36 61.38 56.34
N GLY A 64 -21.33 62.67 56.05
CA GLY A 64 -21.98 63.72 56.85
C GLY A 64 -21.23 64.12 58.13
N THR A 65 -20.02 63.59 58.37
CA THR A 65 -19.23 63.90 59.58
C THR A 65 -17.83 64.46 59.31
N THR A 66 -17.30 64.29 58.09
CA THR A 66 -16.00 64.86 57.68
C THR A 66 -16.05 65.39 56.25
N PHE A 67 -15.21 66.39 55.91
CA PHE A 67 -15.08 66.86 54.52
C PHE A 67 -14.58 65.73 53.60
N THR A 68 -14.96 65.77 52.32
CA THR A 68 -14.32 64.95 51.28
C THR A 68 -12.89 65.43 50.98
N ALA A 69 -12.20 64.69 50.10
CA ALA A 69 -10.87 65.07 49.60
C ALA A 69 -10.85 66.49 48.99
N ASN A 70 -9.66 67.10 48.95
CA ASN A 70 -9.45 68.50 48.55
C ASN A 70 -10.26 69.48 49.42
N ASN A 71 -10.23 69.28 50.74
CA ASN A 71 -10.91 70.12 51.74
C ASN A 71 -12.40 70.35 51.43
N GLY A 72 -13.12 69.28 51.07
CA GLY A 72 -14.55 69.32 50.81
C GLY A 72 -14.95 69.83 49.42
N GLU A 73 -14.02 70.00 48.48
CA GLU A 73 -14.34 70.39 47.09
C GLU A 73 -14.78 69.22 46.21
N THR A 74 -14.45 67.99 46.59
CA THR A 74 -14.81 66.81 45.80
C THR A 74 -16.26 66.42 46.06
N PRO A 75 -17.15 66.35 45.05
CA PRO A 75 -18.56 66.00 45.26
C PRO A 75 -18.75 64.66 46.00
N GLY A 76 -19.51 64.70 47.09
CA GLY A 76 -19.80 63.57 47.98
C GLY A 76 -21.31 63.31 48.13
N ALA A 77 -21.68 62.41 49.04
CA ALA A 77 -23.08 62.05 49.27
C ALA A 77 -23.91 63.15 49.99
N TYR A 78 -23.25 64.11 50.62
CA TYR A 78 -23.84 65.23 51.37
C TYR A 78 -23.29 66.58 50.86
N ILE A 79 -24.12 67.61 50.90
CA ILE A 79 -23.76 69.01 50.61
C ILE A 79 -23.89 69.83 51.89
N GLY A 80 -22.83 70.55 52.23
CA GLY A 80 -22.72 71.45 53.37
C GLY A 80 -22.80 72.90 52.90
N GLN A 81 -23.61 73.71 53.58
CA GLN A 81 -23.77 75.14 53.30
C GLN A 81 -23.41 75.96 54.53
N TYR A 82 -22.60 77.01 54.35
CA TYR A 82 -22.22 77.93 55.40
C TYR A 82 -22.19 79.36 54.85
N THR A 83 -22.55 80.35 55.64
CA THR A 83 -22.53 81.75 55.22
C THR A 83 -21.93 82.61 56.30
N ASP A 84 -20.92 83.39 55.96
CA ASP A 84 -20.33 84.38 56.84
C ASP A 84 -19.88 85.64 56.06
N PHE A 85 -19.02 86.47 56.65
CA PHE A 85 -18.51 87.70 56.03
C PHE A 85 -17.06 87.58 55.53
N THR A 86 -16.49 86.38 55.54
CA THR A 86 -15.11 86.07 55.12
C THR A 86 -15.12 85.49 53.71
N ALA A 87 -14.28 85.99 52.81
CA ALA A 87 -14.27 85.49 51.44
C ALA A 87 -13.71 84.06 51.32
N THR A 88 -12.75 83.70 52.19
CA THR A 88 -12.12 82.38 52.21
C THR A 88 -12.99 81.36 52.93
N ASP A 89 -13.05 80.14 52.41
CA ASP A 89 -13.83 79.07 53.01
C ASP A 89 -13.33 78.68 54.41
N SER A 90 -14.28 78.40 55.32
CA SER A 90 -13.98 77.81 56.62
C SER A 90 -13.47 76.37 56.45
N THR A 91 -12.39 76.04 57.17
CA THR A 91 -11.86 74.67 57.29
C THR A 91 -12.50 73.90 58.45
N THR A 92 -13.49 74.47 59.12
CA THR A 92 -14.20 73.84 60.24
C THR A 92 -15.47 73.16 59.74
N PHE A 93 -15.51 71.82 59.79
CA PHE A 93 -16.62 71.02 59.28
C PHE A 93 -17.98 71.38 59.89
N SER A 94 -18.01 71.61 61.21
CA SER A 94 -19.21 71.94 61.96
C SER A 94 -19.77 73.34 61.69
N ALA A 95 -19.04 74.21 60.97
CA ALA A 95 -19.58 75.49 60.52
C ALA A 95 -20.65 75.30 59.43
N TYR A 96 -20.58 74.20 58.67
CA TYR A 96 -21.49 73.93 57.57
C TYR A 96 -22.73 73.16 58.06
N THR A 97 -23.89 73.51 57.50
CA THR A 97 -25.13 72.77 57.66
C THR A 97 -25.25 71.74 56.54
N TRP A 98 -25.27 70.46 56.89
CA TRP A 98 -25.15 69.33 55.95
C TRP A 98 -26.49 68.70 55.59
N THR A 99 -26.70 68.42 54.30
CA THR A 99 -27.88 67.72 53.77
C THR A 99 -27.43 66.54 52.90
N LYS A 100 -27.97 65.33 53.13
CA LYS A 100 -27.72 64.16 52.27
C LYS A 100 -28.45 64.37 50.93
N VAL A 101 -27.72 64.29 49.82
CA VAL A 101 -28.27 64.54 48.47
C VAL A 101 -28.16 63.34 47.53
N LYS A 102 -27.36 62.32 47.88
CA LYS A 102 -27.24 61.09 47.10
C LYS A 102 -28.13 60.00 47.70
N GLY A 103 -29.16 59.58 46.96
CA GLY A 103 -30.02 58.45 47.31
C GLY A 103 -29.28 57.11 47.19
N ASP A 104 -29.75 56.10 47.91
CA ASP A 104 -29.18 54.75 47.85
C ASP A 104 -29.39 54.15 46.44
N LYS A 105 -28.43 53.34 45.97
CA LYS A 105 -28.51 52.70 44.65
C LYS A 105 -29.70 51.73 44.64
N GLY A 106 -30.65 51.92 43.72
CA GLY A 106 -31.80 51.02 43.57
C GLY A 106 -31.38 49.58 43.31
N ASP A 107 -32.11 48.63 43.91
CA ASP A 107 -31.84 47.20 43.79
C ASP A 107 -31.87 46.73 42.33
N LYS A 108 -30.98 45.79 42.01
CA LYS A 108 -30.93 45.15 40.69
C LYS A 108 -32.17 44.26 40.54
N GLY A 109 -33.01 44.53 39.54
CA GLY A 109 -34.21 43.73 39.28
C GLY A 109 -33.89 42.24 39.10
N ASP A 110 -34.78 41.39 39.60
CA ASP A 110 -34.64 39.94 39.53
C ASP A 110 -34.47 39.46 38.09
N LYS A 111 -33.62 38.45 37.91
CA LYS A 111 -33.43 37.77 36.63
C LYS A 111 -34.74 37.04 36.28
N GLY A 112 -35.33 37.34 35.12
CA GLY A 112 -36.53 36.65 34.65
C GLY A 112 -36.34 35.12 34.63
N GLU A 113 -37.41 34.39 34.95
CA GLU A 113 -37.40 32.93 34.96
C GLU A 113 -36.91 32.36 33.62
N THR A 114 -36.05 31.35 33.68
CA THR A 114 -35.65 30.57 32.51
C THR A 114 -36.91 29.95 31.88
N GLY A 115 -37.22 30.30 30.63
CA GLY A 115 -38.33 29.68 29.91
C GLY A 115 -38.20 28.16 29.89
N ALA A 116 -39.32 27.44 29.99
CA ALA A 116 -39.33 25.99 29.99
C ALA A 116 -38.57 25.43 28.78
N THR A 117 -37.54 24.62 29.04
CA THR A 117 -36.89 23.81 28.00
C THR A 117 -37.96 22.95 27.34
N GLY A 118 -38.15 23.08 26.02
CA GLY A 118 -39.03 22.18 25.28
C GLY A 118 -38.65 20.72 25.53
N LEU A 119 -39.64 19.85 25.70
CA LEU A 119 -39.42 18.40 25.81
C LEU A 119 -38.51 17.92 24.66
N PRO A 120 -37.58 16.98 24.87
CA PRO A 120 -36.85 16.34 23.78
C PRO A 120 -37.87 15.83 22.76
N GLY A 121 -37.82 16.33 21.53
CA GLY A 121 -38.70 15.84 20.48
C GLY A 121 -38.46 14.34 20.28
N ALA A 122 -39.51 13.53 20.32
CA ALA A 122 -39.42 12.10 20.04
C ALA A 122 -38.73 11.86 18.69
N LEU A 123 -37.80 10.91 18.62
CA LEU A 123 -37.04 10.58 17.41
C LEU A 123 -37.99 9.99 16.35
N ILE A 124 -37.98 10.57 15.15
CA ILE A 124 -38.81 10.09 14.05
C ILE A 124 -38.25 8.76 13.54
N ARG A 125 -39.06 7.70 13.52
CA ARG A 125 -38.69 6.38 12.99
C ARG A 125 -39.49 6.04 11.73
N PRO A 126 -38.87 6.05 10.54
CA PRO A 126 -39.53 5.58 9.32
C PRO A 126 -39.74 4.06 9.36
N ARG A 127 -41.00 3.62 9.21
CA ARG A 127 -41.39 2.19 9.22
C ARG A 127 -41.73 1.64 7.84
N GLY A 128 -41.55 2.43 6.77
CA GLY A 128 -41.88 2.05 5.39
C GLY A 128 -43.38 2.10 5.10
N GLU A 129 -43.85 1.29 4.16
CA GLU A 129 -45.29 1.19 3.86
C GLU A 129 -46.10 0.74 5.08
N TRP A 130 -47.29 1.32 5.27
CA TRP A 130 -48.20 0.93 6.34
C TRP A 130 -48.62 -0.53 6.19
N LYS A 131 -48.65 -1.25 7.30
CA LYS A 131 -49.05 -2.66 7.37
C LYS A 131 -50.14 -2.85 8.41
N ALA A 132 -51.09 -3.75 8.13
CA ALA A 132 -52.09 -4.19 9.09
C ALA A 132 -51.45 -4.98 10.24
N SER A 133 -52.14 -5.06 11.39
CA SER A 133 -51.74 -5.85 12.57
C SER A 133 -50.32 -5.56 13.07
N THR A 134 -49.82 -4.33 12.85
CA THR A 134 -48.45 -3.91 13.18
C THR A 134 -48.46 -2.86 14.27
N ALA A 135 -47.61 -3.01 15.28
CA ALA A 135 -47.46 -2.03 16.35
C ALA A 135 -46.64 -0.81 15.89
N TYR A 136 -47.25 0.36 16.04
CA TYR A 136 -46.67 1.67 15.76
C TYR A 136 -46.65 2.52 17.03
N VAL A 137 -45.55 3.21 17.25
CA VAL A 137 -45.29 3.93 18.50
C VAL A 137 -45.38 5.44 18.29
N ASN A 138 -45.96 6.13 19.26
CA ASN A 138 -45.76 7.56 19.46
C ASN A 138 -45.69 7.81 20.99
N ASP A 139 -44.46 7.88 21.51
CA ASP A 139 -44.14 8.09 22.93
C ASP A 139 -43.07 9.19 23.10
N SER A 140 -42.44 9.28 24.28
CA SER A 140 -41.41 10.30 24.56
C SER A 140 -40.09 10.06 23.83
N GLN A 141 -39.82 8.85 23.36
CA GLN A 141 -38.57 8.48 22.68
C GLN A 141 -38.74 8.36 21.17
N TYR A 142 -39.88 7.85 20.72
CA TYR A 142 -40.09 7.49 19.32
C TYR A 142 -41.43 7.95 18.78
N ARG A 143 -41.41 8.40 17.53
CA ARG A 143 -42.61 8.67 16.73
C ARG A 143 -42.47 7.99 15.38
N ASP A 144 -43.25 6.94 15.17
CA ASP A 144 -43.22 6.18 13.93
C ASP A 144 -43.87 6.97 12.78
N THR A 145 -43.31 6.82 11.59
CA THR A 145 -43.87 7.32 10.32
C THR A 145 -44.05 6.18 9.33
N VAL A 146 -45.08 6.25 8.49
CA VAL A 146 -45.42 5.24 7.47
C VAL A 146 -45.75 5.88 6.14
N ILE A 147 -45.66 5.12 5.06
CA ILE A 147 -46.12 5.50 3.73
C ILE A 147 -47.47 4.81 3.47
N TYR A 148 -48.50 5.57 3.13
CA TYR A 148 -49.80 5.02 2.76
C TYR A 148 -50.37 5.82 1.59
N ASN A 149 -50.75 5.14 0.50
CA ASN A 149 -51.24 5.75 -0.74
C ASN A 149 -50.33 6.89 -1.27
N GLY A 150 -49.01 6.70 -1.23
CA GLY A 150 -48.02 7.67 -1.70
C GLY A 150 -47.75 8.85 -0.77
N ASN A 151 -48.47 8.97 0.35
CA ASN A 151 -48.28 10.03 1.34
C ASN A 151 -47.58 9.50 2.60
N THR A 152 -46.71 10.32 3.19
CA THR A 152 -46.10 10.02 4.49
C THR A 152 -47.01 10.49 5.62
N TYR A 153 -47.20 9.62 6.62
CA TYR A 153 -47.98 9.90 7.81
C TYR A 153 -47.16 9.65 9.07
N SER A 154 -47.40 10.45 10.10
CA SER A 154 -46.82 10.28 11.44
C SER A 154 -47.86 9.76 12.42
N CYS A 155 -47.46 8.83 13.27
CA CYS A 155 -48.31 8.24 14.29
C CYS A 155 -48.75 9.30 15.31
N LYS A 156 -50.06 9.46 15.51
CA LYS A 156 -50.65 10.40 16.49
C LYS A 156 -50.59 9.85 17.91
N THR A 157 -50.75 8.55 18.07
CA THR A 157 -50.77 7.87 19.37
C THR A 157 -50.38 6.42 19.17
N GLY A 158 -49.53 5.87 20.04
CA GLY A 158 -49.11 4.47 19.96
C GLY A 158 -50.31 3.51 19.88
N HIS A 159 -50.29 2.60 18.89
CA HIS A 159 -51.36 1.64 18.65
C HIS A 159 -50.86 0.45 17.83
N THR A 160 -51.59 -0.66 17.88
CA THR A 160 -51.48 -1.74 16.89
C THR A 160 -52.50 -1.49 15.79
N SER A 161 -52.06 -1.44 14.53
CA SER A 161 -52.94 -1.16 13.40
C SER A 161 -53.98 -2.27 13.20
N GLY A 162 -55.19 -1.90 12.78
CA GLY A 162 -56.25 -2.84 12.40
C GLY A 162 -56.06 -3.39 10.97
N SER A 163 -57.11 -3.99 10.42
CA SER A 163 -57.13 -4.52 9.03
C SER A 163 -57.15 -3.43 7.95
N SER A 164 -57.44 -2.18 8.31
CA SER A 164 -57.49 -1.02 7.40
C SER A 164 -56.82 0.21 8.01
N PHE A 165 -56.43 1.17 7.17
CA PHE A 165 -55.78 2.40 7.60
C PHE A 165 -56.75 3.34 8.32
N ASP A 166 -56.49 3.60 9.61
CA ASP A 166 -57.31 4.47 10.44
C ASP A 166 -56.73 5.89 10.49
N SER A 167 -57.25 6.81 9.67
CA SER A 167 -56.80 8.21 9.61
C SER A 167 -56.90 8.97 10.94
N THR A 168 -57.66 8.48 11.92
CA THR A 168 -57.72 9.10 13.25
C THR A 168 -56.45 8.85 14.05
N LYS A 169 -55.67 7.81 13.72
CA LYS A 169 -54.39 7.45 14.38
C LYS A 169 -53.15 8.04 13.69
N TRP A 170 -53.33 8.70 12.55
CA TRP A 170 -52.24 9.19 11.71
C TRP A 170 -52.43 10.67 11.36
N THR A 171 -51.36 11.47 11.43
CA THR A 171 -51.31 12.84 10.92
C THR A 171 -50.53 12.84 9.62
N LEU A 172 -51.02 13.56 8.61
CA LEU A 172 -50.27 13.75 7.37
C LEU A 172 -48.93 14.44 7.70
N PHE A 173 -47.83 13.81 7.29
CA PHE A 173 -46.46 14.23 7.59
C PHE A 173 -45.71 14.42 6.27
N ASN A 174 -46.19 15.38 5.51
CA ASN A 174 -45.79 15.66 4.13
C ASN A 174 -44.99 16.96 3.99
N GLU A 175 -44.79 17.71 5.07
CA GLU A 175 -43.91 18.89 5.06
C GLU A 175 -42.52 18.51 5.57
N PHE A 176 -41.71 17.97 4.67
CA PHE A 176 -40.26 17.99 4.83
C PHE A 176 -39.75 19.19 4.05
N ILE A 177 -39.56 20.34 4.72
CA ILE A 177 -38.82 21.44 4.11
C ILE A 177 -37.36 21.01 4.12
N ASN A 178 -36.82 20.64 2.94
CA ASN A 178 -35.37 20.53 2.78
C ASN A 178 -34.79 21.93 2.94
N VAL A 179 -34.48 22.31 4.17
CA VAL A 179 -33.59 23.43 4.45
C VAL A 179 -32.23 22.95 3.95
N ALA A 180 -31.84 23.35 2.74
CA ALA A 180 -30.53 23.09 2.19
C ALA A 180 -29.49 23.91 2.98
N THR A 181 -29.27 23.56 4.24
CA THR A 181 -28.20 24.10 5.07
C THR A 181 -27.05 23.11 5.07
N GLN A 182 -25.85 23.64 4.90
CA GLN A 182 -24.63 22.97 5.30
C GLN A 182 -24.84 22.40 6.70
N LEU A 183 -24.57 21.11 6.91
CA LEU A 183 -24.62 20.52 8.23
C LEU A 183 -23.43 21.07 9.02
N LEU A 184 -23.69 22.05 9.88
CA LEU A 184 -22.69 22.56 10.82
C LEU A 184 -22.54 21.57 11.96
N VAL A 185 -21.46 20.81 11.95
CA VAL A 185 -21.04 19.97 13.07
C VAL A 185 -20.02 20.73 13.91
N ALA A 186 -20.12 20.66 15.24
CA ALA A 186 -19.07 21.16 16.12
C ALA A 186 -17.76 20.38 15.88
N GLN A 187 -16.59 20.96 16.17
CA GLN A 187 -15.26 20.41 15.86
C GLN A 187 -15.06 18.95 16.30
N ASN A 188 -15.74 18.51 17.36
CA ASN A 188 -15.64 17.16 17.92
C ASN A 188 -16.99 16.43 17.98
N ALA A 189 -18.01 16.89 17.25
CA ALA A 189 -19.30 16.21 17.22
C ALA A 189 -19.18 14.86 16.51
N THR A 190 -19.68 13.80 17.13
CA THR A 190 -19.79 12.47 16.53
C THR A 190 -21.20 12.28 15.97
N ILE A 191 -21.30 11.65 14.79
CA ILE A 191 -22.57 11.16 14.26
C ILE A 191 -22.60 9.66 14.54
N ASP A 192 -23.33 9.26 15.56
CA ASP A 192 -23.42 7.86 16.00
C ASP A 192 -24.05 6.97 14.92
N ILE A 193 -25.11 7.45 14.27
CA ILE A 193 -25.80 6.74 13.18
C ILE A 193 -26.02 7.69 12.01
N LEU A 194 -25.47 7.36 10.84
CA LEU A 194 -25.71 8.05 9.57
C LEU A 194 -26.48 7.14 8.60
N GLY A 195 -27.81 7.23 8.60
CA GLY A 195 -28.69 6.44 7.72
C GLY A 195 -28.80 7.01 6.30
N THR A 196 -27.73 6.96 5.51
CA THR A 196 -27.73 7.42 4.10
C THR A 196 -27.60 6.27 3.11
N SER A 197 -28.19 6.41 1.92
CA SER A 197 -27.99 5.49 0.78
C SER A 197 -26.61 5.65 0.12
N GLY A 198 -25.90 6.73 0.43
CA GLY A 198 -24.50 6.95 0.09
C GLY A 198 -23.94 8.22 0.69
N LEU A 199 -22.66 8.22 1.04
CA LEU A 199 -21.92 9.39 1.49
C LEU A 199 -20.84 9.74 0.45
N PHE A 200 -20.87 10.97 -0.07
CA PHE A 200 -19.83 11.46 -0.97
C PHE A 200 -18.89 12.41 -0.21
N VAL A 201 -17.59 12.10 -0.24
CA VAL A 201 -16.52 12.90 0.35
C VAL A 201 -15.60 13.35 -0.76
N GLY A 202 -15.69 14.61 -1.18
CA GLY A 202 -14.93 15.11 -2.32
C GLY A 202 -15.18 16.58 -2.59
N ASN A 203 -14.90 16.99 -3.83
CA ASN A 203 -15.14 18.36 -4.27
C ASN A 203 -16.63 18.71 -4.34
N LEU A 204 -16.94 20.01 -4.31
CA LEU A 204 -18.33 20.51 -4.33
C LEU A 204 -19.11 20.04 -5.57
N SER A 205 -18.44 19.98 -6.72
CA SER A 205 -19.03 19.54 -7.99
C SER A 205 -19.28 18.04 -8.07
N LYS A 206 -18.88 17.27 -7.04
CA LYS A 206 -18.96 15.80 -6.98
C LYS A 206 -18.29 15.06 -8.14
N THR A 207 -17.33 15.70 -8.80
CA THR A 207 -16.59 15.14 -9.93
C THR A 207 -15.35 14.37 -9.47
N GLN A 208 -14.82 14.64 -8.27
CA GLN A 208 -13.67 13.94 -7.72
C GLN A 208 -13.82 13.74 -6.21
N GLY A 209 -13.72 12.49 -5.76
CA GLY A 209 -13.81 12.12 -4.36
C GLY A 209 -14.11 10.64 -4.15
N TRP A 210 -14.56 10.34 -2.94
CA TRP A 210 -14.91 9.00 -2.48
C TRP A 210 -16.41 8.87 -2.29
N LEU A 211 -16.98 7.82 -2.86
CA LEU A 211 -18.35 7.39 -2.62
C LEU A 211 -18.35 6.21 -1.67
N MET A 212 -19.02 6.35 -0.53
CA MET A 212 -19.26 5.29 0.43
C MET A 212 -20.70 4.81 0.26
N LYS A 213 -20.90 3.59 -0.26
CA LYS A 213 -22.23 3.03 -0.56
C LYS A 213 -22.18 1.52 -0.56
N GLY A 214 -23.24 0.88 -0.06
CA GLY A 214 -23.39 -0.58 -0.17
C GLY A 214 -22.24 -1.37 0.46
N GLY A 215 -21.61 -0.82 1.49
CA GLY A 215 -20.45 -1.43 2.17
C GLY A 215 -19.09 -1.13 1.54
N SER A 216 -19.01 -0.49 0.37
CA SER A 216 -17.73 -0.14 -0.26
C SER A 216 -17.37 1.34 -0.10
N ILE A 217 -16.08 1.64 -0.24
CA ILE A 217 -15.51 2.99 -0.31
C ILE A 217 -14.73 3.09 -1.61
N LYS A 218 -15.26 3.83 -2.59
CA LYS A 218 -14.73 3.86 -3.95
C LYS A 218 -14.39 5.27 -4.40
N HIS A 219 -13.18 5.47 -4.91
CA HIS A 219 -12.79 6.73 -5.54
C HIS A 219 -13.44 6.82 -6.92
N ASN A 220 -14.22 7.88 -7.18
CA ASN A 220 -15.08 7.98 -8.37
C ASN A 220 -14.33 8.20 -9.70
N VAL A 221 -13.10 8.74 -9.66
CA VAL A 221 -12.25 8.94 -10.86
C VAL A 221 -11.32 7.76 -11.10
N THR A 222 -10.42 7.48 -10.14
CA THR A 222 -9.43 6.41 -10.27
C THR A 222 -10.05 5.02 -10.27
N GLY A 223 -11.10 4.80 -9.47
CA GLY A 223 -11.74 3.50 -9.28
C GLY A 223 -11.15 2.66 -8.14
N VAL A 224 -10.16 3.18 -7.40
CA VAL A 224 -9.59 2.52 -6.20
C VAL A 224 -10.71 2.27 -5.20
N GLU A 225 -10.78 1.06 -4.65
CA GLU A 225 -11.95 0.64 -3.85
C GLU A 225 -11.55 -0.24 -2.67
N LEU A 226 -12.06 0.09 -1.48
CA LEU A 226 -12.28 -0.92 -0.44
C LEU A 226 -13.65 -1.55 -0.73
N THR A 227 -13.67 -2.80 -1.17
CA THR A 227 -14.88 -3.47 -1.63
C THR A 227 -15.78 -3.86 -0.46
N ALA A 228 -17.05 -4.14 -0.75
CA ALA A 228 -18.01 -4.58 0.27
C ALA A 228 -17.60 -5.90 0.95
N GLU A 229 -16.78 -6.71 0.29
CA GLU A 229 -16.21 -7.95 0.83
C GLU A 229 -14.91 -7.72 1.63
N GLY A 230 -14.53 -6.47 1.88
CA GLY A 230 -13.34 -6.11 2.65
C GLY A 230 -12.02 -6.25 1.91
N LYS A 231 -12.02 -6.24 0.57
CA LYS A 231 -10.81 -6.31 -0.25
C LYS A 231 -10.36 -4.92 -0.69
N PHE A 232 -9.06 -4.72 -0.85
CA PHE A 232 -8.53 -3.53 -1.52
C PHE A 232 -8.34 -3.81 -3.01
N SER A 233 -9.07 -3.10 -3.87
CA SER A 233 -9.06 -3.26 -5.32
C SER A 233 -8.37 -2.09 -5.98
N LEU A 234 -7.33 -2.40 -6.77
CA LEU A 234 -6.62 -1.43 -7.60
C LEU A 234 -7.06 -1.56 -9.07
N PRO A 235 -7.63 -0.52 -9.68
CA PRO A 235 -8.00 -0.49 -11.10
C PRO A 235 -6.77 -0.34 -11.99
N ALA A 236 -6.94 -0.47 -13.31
CA ALA A 236 -5.83 -0.41 -14.28
C ALA A 236 -5.00 0.88 -14.19
N THR A 237 -5.64 2.00 -13.82
CA THR A 237 -5.05 3.34 -13.67
C THR A 237 -4.75 3.72 -12.22
N GLY A 238 -5.07 2.85 -11.24
CA GLY A 238 -4.82 3.07 -9.83
C GLY A 238 -3.45 2.55 -9.40
N ALA A 239 -2.88 3.17 -8.36
CA ALA A 239 -1.60 2.77 -7.80
C ALA A 239 -1.59 2.81 -6.27
N MET A 240 -0.76 1.97 -5.67
CA MET A 240 -0.36 2.11 -4.26
C MET A 240 1.01 2.79 -4.22
N LEU A 241 1.13 3.89 -3.48
CA LEU A 241 2.38 4.62 -3.30
C LEU A 241 2.98 4.28 -1.92
N VAL A 242 4.29 4.05 -1.87
CA VAL A 242 5.06 3.87 -0.63
C VAL A 242 6.24 4.83 -0.65
N GLY A 243 6.32 5.73 0.33
CA GLY A 243 7.36 6.78 0.37
C GLY A 243 7.37 7.70 -0.86
N GLY A 244 6.20 7.92 -1.49
CA GLY A 244 6.07 8.73 -2.70
C GLY A 244 6.40 8.01 -4.02
N LYS A 245 6.79 6.72 -3.99
CA LYS A 245 7.08 5.90 -5.17
C LYS A 245 5.96 4.89 -5.44
N THR A 246 5.73 4.56 -6.72
CA THR A 246 4.75 3.54 -7.12
C THR A 246 5.21 2.15 -6.71
N PHE A 247 4.45 1.50 -5.81
CA PHE A 247 4.73 0.14 -5.36
C PHE A 247 3.94 -0.89 -6.18
N ILE A 248 2.64 -0.68 -6.38
CA ILE A 248 1.80 -1.48 -7.28
C ILE A 248 1.11 -0.57 -8.29
N THR A 249 1.13 -0.95 -9.57
CA THR A 249 0.32 -0.35 -10.63
C THR A 249 -0.16 -1.42 -11.61
N SER A 250 -1.40 -1.28 -12.09
CA SER A 250 -2.00 -2.21 -13.07
C SER A 250 -1.87 -3.69 -12.65
N GLY A 251 -2.00 -3.97 -11.34
CA GLY A 251 -1.91 -5.32 -10.76
C GLY A 251 -0.50 -5.91 -10.64
N LYS A 252 0.56 -5.14 -10.95
CA LYS A 252 1.97 -5.59 -10.87
C LYS A 252 2.70 -4.85 -9.77
N ILE A 253 3.63 -5.54 -9.11
CA ILE A 253 4.60 -4.92 -8.19
C ILE A 253 5.70 -4.30 -9.06
N VAL A 254 5.96 -3.00 -8.91
CA VAL A 254 6.87 -2.22 -9.78
C VAL A 254 7.87 -1.40 -8.96
N THR A 255 8.21 -1.86 -7.76
CA THR A 255 9.17 -1.20 -6.86
C THR A 255 10.60 -1.71 -7.08
N ASP A 256 11.58 -0.81 -6.90
CA ASP A 256 13.01 -1.15 -6.92
C ASP A 256 13.52 -1.71 -5.58
N PHE A 257 12.70 -1.69 -4.52
CA PHE A 257 13.15 -1.93 -3.13
C PHE A 257 12.47 -3.14 -2.48
N ILE A 258 12.22 -4.22 -3.23
CA ILE A 258 11.79 -5.47 -2.60
C ILE A 258 13.00 -6.05 -1.88
N ASP A 259 12.95 -6.07 -0.55
CA ASP A 259 13.84 -6.92 0.23
C ASP A 259 13.46 -8.38 -0.03
N VAL A 260 14.35 -9.10 -0.69
CA VAL A 260 14.10 -10.46 -1.20
C VAL A 260 14.50 -11.56 -0.23
N ASP A 261 14.98 -11.22 0.98
CA ASP A 261 15.54 -12.19 1.93
C ASP A 261 14.62 -13.39 2.20
N THR A 262 13.29 -13.19 2.15
CA THR A 262 12.31 -14.27 2.38
C THR A 262 11.31 -14.45 1.24
N LEU A 263 11.56 -13.85 0.08
CA LEU A 263 10.63 -13.90 -1.06
C LEU A 263 10.52 -15.34 -1.61
N LYS A 264 9.31 -15.91 -1.58
CA LYS A 264 9.01 -17.21 -2.19
C LYS A 264 8.08 -17.02 -3.39
N VAL A 265 8.55 -17.40 -4.57
CA VAL A 265 7.79 -17.31 -5.83
C VAL A 265 7.58 -18.70 -6.40
N LYS A 266 6.31 -19.08 -6.66
CA LYS A 266 5.96 -20.38 -7.25
C LYS A 266 6.11 -20.40 -8.77
N HIS A 267 5.78 -19.29 -9.43
CA HIS A 267 5.87 -19.10 -10.87
C HIS A 267 6.51 -17.75 -11.15
N LEU A 268 7.67 -17.77 -11.80
CA LEU A 268 8.38 -16.59 -12.27
C LEU A 268 8.60 -16.77 -13.77
N ASP A 269 7.90 -15.98 -14.57
CA ASP A 269 7.96 -16.02 -16.03
C ASP A 269 8.67 -14.79 -16.58
N GLY A 270 9.51 -14.98 -17.60
CA GLY A 270 10.23 -13.89 -18.27
C GLY A 270 11.22 -13.10 -17.41
N ALA A 271 11.76 -13.67 -16.33
CA ALA A 271 12.72 -12.96 -15.48
C ALA A 271 14.03 -12.66 -16.23
N THR A 272 14.45 -11.40 -16.16
CA THR A 272 15.73 -10.91 -16.70
C THR A 272 16.50 -10.18 -15.60
N GLY A 273 17.80 -10.42 -15.48
CA GLY A 273 18.64 -9.72 -14.50
C GLY A 273 19.95 -10.44 -14.19
N SER A 274 20.72 -9.85 -13.27
CA SER A 274 21.92 -10.45 -12.70
C SER A 274 21.59 -11.20 -11.41
N PHE A 275 22.06 -12.43 -11.29
CA PHE A 275 21.89 -13.26 -10.10
C PHE A 275 23.25 -13.47 -9.44
N LYS A 276 23.32 -13.28 -8.12
CA LYS A 276 24.53 -13.62 -7.35
C LYS A 276 24.76 -15.12 -7.30
N GLU A 277 23.68 -15.88 -7.14
CA GLU A 277 23.67 -17.34 -7.09
C GLU A 277 22.33 -17.85 -7.64
N LEU A 278 22.37 -18.92 -8.44
CA LEU A 278 21.19 -19.64 -8.91
C LEU A 278 21.32 -21.11 -8.53
N THR A 279 20.52 -21.54 -7.56
CA THR A 279 20.56 -22.91 -7.04
C THR A 279 19.23 -23.60 -7.29
N ALA A 280 19.26 -24.72 -7.99
CA ALA A 280 18.12 -25.61 -8.08
C ALA A 280 18.23 -26.69 -6.99
N SER A 281 17.29 -26.70 -6.06
CA SER A 281 17.21 -27.68 -4.97
C SER A 281 15.82 -28.28 -4.89
N GLY A 282 15.73 -29.54 -4.46
CA GLY A 282 14.46 -30.25 -4.33
C GLY A 282 14.67 -31.64 -3.75
N SER A 283 13.63 -32.20 -3.12
CA SER A 283 13.67 -33.55 -2.53
C SER A 283 13.98 -34.66 -3.54
N SER A 284 13.75 -34.40 -4.83
CA SER A 284 14.01 -35.32 -5.95
C SER A 284 15.15 -34.84 -6.86
N GLY A 285 16.00 -33.92 -6.37
CA GLY A 285 17.01 -33.22 -7.16
C GLY A 285 16.44 -31.96 -7.81
N GLY A 286 17.18 -30.85 -7.73
CA GLY A 286 16.83 -29.64 -8.46
C GLY A 286 17.28 -29.72 -9.92
N LYS A 287 16.57 -29.04 -10.82
CA LYS A 287 16.90 -28.99 -12.24
C LYS A 287 16.86 -27.56 -12.76
N ILE A 288 17.92 -27.14 -13.44
CA ILE A 288 17.92 -25.95 -14.30
C ILE A 288 17.79 -26.45 -15.74
N SER A 289 16.68 -26.13 -16.41
CA SER A 289 16.42 -26.56 -17.79
C SER A 289 16.47 -25.36 -18.73
N PHE A 290 17.23 -25.48 -19.81
CA PHE A 290 17.21 -24.52 -20.90
C PHE A 290 16.39 -25.12 -22.05
N ASN A 291 15.20 -24.56 -22.30
CA ASN A 291 14.24 -24.91 -23.36
C ASN A 291 13.65 -26.35 -23.35
N THR A 292 12.31 -26.47 -23.22
CA THR A 292 11.58 -27.75 -23.40
C THR A 292 10.24 -27.60 -24.13
N SER A 293 9.96 -26.47 -24.79
CA SER A 293 8.65 -26.21 -25.39
C SER A 293 8.78 -25.58 -26.78
N GLY A 294 9.09 -26.42 -27.75
CA GLY A 294 9.01 -26.11 -29.17
C GLY A 294 9.25 -27.39 -29.94
N GLY A 295 8.21 -27.96 -30.54
CA GLY A 295 8.23 -29.24 -31.27
C GLY A 295 8.99 -29.18 -32.61
N SER A 296 10.08 -28.44 -32.66
CA SER A 296 10.97 -28.34 -33.83
C SER A 296 12.40 -28.54 -33.36
N ASP A 297 13.13 -29.44 -34.01
CA ASP A 297 14.50 -29.90 -33.70
C ASP A 297 15.60 -28.81 -33.68
N ASN A 298 15.26 -27.50 -33.73
CA ASN A 298 16.20 -26.40 -33.95
C ASN A 298 15.88 -25.11 -33.17
N VAL A 299 15.42 -25.18 -31.92
CA VAL A 299 15.39 -23.97 -31.07
C VAL A 299 16.70 -23.92 -30.27
N ALA A 300 17.63 -23.08 -30.72
CA ALA A 300 18.94 -22.92 -30.10
C ALA A 300 18.80 -22.36 -28.67
N ALA A 301 18.94 -23.21 -27.67
CA ALA A 301 19.22 -22.79 -26.30
C ALA A 301 20.73 -22.85 -26.10
N SER A 302 21.34 -21.74 -25.68
CA SER A 302 22.77 -21.66 -25.40
C SER A 302 23.01 -21.37 -23.94
N LEU A 303 23.94 -22.11 -23.33
CA LEU A 303 24.55 -21.78 -22.05
C LEU A 303 25.92 -21.18 -22.35
N ASN A 304 26.05 -19.86 -22.22
CA ASN A 304 27.34 -19.18 -22.35
C ASN A 304 27.98 -19.06 -20.96
N ILE A 305 29.18 -19.60 -20.81
CA ILE A 305 29.92 -19.61 -19.55
C ILE A 305 31.27 -18.94 -19.83
N ASP A 306 31.45 -17.73 -19.33
CA ASP A 306 32.70 -16.98 -19.41
C ASP A 306 33.35 -16.89 -18.01
N PHE A 307 33.88 -18.03 -17.55
CA PHE A 307 34.61 -18.11 -16.28
C PHE A 307 36.05 -18.55 -16.54
N SER A 308 36.97 -18.10 -15.68
CA SER A 308 38.37 -18.56 -15.73
C SER A 308 38.52 -20.07 -15.51
N ARG A 309 37.57 -20.68 -14.78
CA ARG A 309 37.49 -22.12 -14.53
C ARG A 309 36.03 -22.55 -14.38
N THR A 310 35.72 -23.75 -14.87
CA THR A 310 34.42 -24.42 -14.69
C THR A 310 34.67 -25.82 -14.12
N TRP A 311 33.83 -26.27 -13.19
CA TRP A 311 33.89 -27.61 -12.62
C TRP A 311 32.54 -28.30 -12.77
N ILE A 312 32.56 -29.56 -13.18
CA ILE A 312 31.37 -30.43 -13.23
C ILE A 312 31.65 -31.60 -12.30
N SER A 313 30.89 -31.72 -11.21
CA SER A 313 30.97 -32.86 -10.31
C SER A 313 30.01 -33.95 -10.79
N GLY A 314 30.56 -35.03 -11.33
CA GLY A 314 29.79 -36.15 -11.89
C GLY A 314 29.88 -36.22 -13.41
N ASP A 315 28.96 -36.96 -14.01
CA ASP A 315 29.01 -37.27 -15.43
C ASP A 315 28.45 -36.12 -16.28
N LEU A 316 29.20 -35.75 -17.32
CA LEU A 316 28.71 -34.94 -18.43
C LEU A 316 28.32 -35.87 -19.58
N TYR A 317 27.03 -35.98 -19.89
CA TYR A 317 26.53 -36.76 -21.02
C TYR A 317 25.95 -35.85 -22.10
N GLN A 318 26.33 -36.11 -23.36
CA GLN A 318 25.71 -35.52 -24.54
C GLN A 318 25.01 -36.64 -25.31
N GLN A 319 23.68 -36.62 -25.33
CA GLN A 319 22.87 -37.59 -26.06
C GLN A 319 21.89 -36.89 -27.00
N GLY A 320 21.53 -37.57 -28.09
CA GLY A 320 20.52 -37.12 -29.04
C GLY A 320 20.95 -37.32 -30.48
N TYR A 321 19.95 -37.37 -31.35
CA TYR A 321 20.10 -37.63 -32.77
C TYR A 321 19.52 -36.47 -33.56
N ASN A 322 20.29 -35.95 -34.50
CA ASN A 322 19.81 -34.98 -35.47
C ASN A 322 19.19 -35.74 -36.65
N SER A 323 17.86 -35.76 -36.71
CA SER A 323 17.09 -36.45 -37.74
C SER A 323 17.28 -35.86 -39.15
N THR A 324 17.55 -34.56 -39.25
CA THR A 324 17.79 -33.87 -40.52
C THR A 324 19.10 -34.32 -41.15
N TYR A 325 20.18 -34.37 -40.36
CA TYR A 325 21.51 -34.78 -40.82
C TYR A 325 21.80 -36.27 -40.60
N LYS A 326 20.81 -37.03 -40.14
CA LYS A 326 20.87 -38.48 -39.88
C LYS A 326 22.10 -38.91 -39.07
N ARG A 327 22.45 -38.17 -38.02
CA ARG A 327 23.63 -38.43 -37.18
C ARG A 327 23.41 -37.97 -35.74
N SER A 328 24.19 -38.51 -34.79
CA SER A 328 24.25 -37.98 -33.43
C SER A 328 24.74 -36.53 -33.39
N TRP A 329 24.40 -35.81 -32.32
CA TRP A 329 24.96 -34.49 -32.06
C TRP A 329 26.49 -34.57 -31.91
N ARG A 330 27.19 -33.52 -32.36
CA ARG A 330 28.65 -33.44 -32.32
C ARG A 330 29.08 -32.59 -31.14
N PHE A 331 30.19 -32.96 -30.52
CA PHE A 331 30.97 -32.07 -29.65
C PHE A 331 32.01 -31.38 -30.52
N TYR A 332 31.83 -30.09 -30.78
CA TYR A 332 32.82 -29.29 -31.50
C TYR A 332 33.66 -28.53 -30.49
N THR A 333 34.99 -28.63 -30.63
CA THR A 333 35.97 -27.87 -29.85
C THR A 333 37.13 -27.52 -30.77
N SER A 334 37.71 -26.33 -30.62
CA SER A 334 38.92 -25.95 -31.36
C SER A 334 40.16 -26.62 -30.76
N ASP A 335 40.22 -26.69 -29.43
CA ASP A 335 41.32 -27.26 -28.67
C ASP A 335 40.75 -28.03 -27.46
N LEU A 336 41.19 -29.27 -27.27
CA LEU A 336 40.84 -30.06 -26.09
C LEU A 336 42.12 -30.66 -25.52
N TRP A 337 42.44 -30.26 -24.29
CA TRP A 337 43.49 -30.89 -23.50
C TRP A 337 42.85 -31.72 -22.39
N CYS A 338 43.00 -33.05 -22.45
CA CYS A 338 42.68 -33.94 -21.34
C CYS A 338 43.96 -34.48 -20.69
N ARG A 339 43.97 -34.61 -19.36
CA ARG A 339 45.08 -35.24 -18.62
C ARG A 339 44.95 -36.77 -18.50
N GLY A 340 43.87 -37.33 -19.03
CA GLY A 340 43.60 -38.77 -19.05
C GLY A 340 43.57 -39.31 -20.47
N GLU A 341 43.30 -40.61 -20.59
CA GLU A 341 43.16 -41.32 -21.87
C GLU A 341 41.89 -40.85 -22.60
N PHE A 342 42.06 -40.20 -23.75
CA PHE A 342 40.96 -39.93 -24.66
C PHE A 342 40.70 -41.21 -25.47
N GLY A 343 39.80 -42.05 -24.95
CA GLY A 343 39.55 -43.38 -25.48
C GLY A 343 39.95 -44.45 -24.47
N HIS A 344 38.94 -45.14 -23.93
CA HIS A 344 38.92 -46.45 -23.27
C HIS A 344 40.07 -46.76 -22.28
N SER A 345 39.72 -46.95 -21.00
CA SER A 345 40.67 -47.28 -19.90
C SER A 345 41.43 -48.61 -20.02
N LYS A 346 41.11 -49.41 -21.04
CA LYS A 346 41.74 -50.68 -21.37
C LYS A 346 41.73 -50.86 -22.88
N MET A 347 42.82 -51.44 -23.40
CA MET A 347 42.91 -51.88 -24.78
C MET A 347 41.77 -52.86 -25.10
N THR A 348 40.99 -52.55 -26.12
CA THR A 348 39.91 -53.41 -26.62
C THR A 348 40.50 -54.59 -27.37
N LYS A 349 40.01 -55.80 -27.10
CA LYS A 349 40.55 -57.03 -27.69
C LYS A 349 39.50 -57.92 -28.34
N MET A 350 39.91 -58.66 -29.36
CA MET A 350 39.23 -59.85 -29.86
C MET A 350 40.11 -61.07 -29.67
N GLU A 351 39.53 -62.23 -29.41
CA GLU A 351 40.25 -63.49 -29.29
C GLU A 351 39.56 -64.58 -30.09
N TYR A 352 40.36 -65.39 -30.79
CA TYR A 352 39.87 -66.58 -31.46
C TYR A 352 40.71 -67.79 -31.08
N TYR A 353 40.05 -68.85 -30.64
CA TYR A 353 40.66 -70.15 -30.42
C TYR A 353 40.48 -71.02 -31.66
N GLY A 354 41.53 -71.12 -32.47
CA GLY A 354 41.46 -71.87 -33.72
C GLY A 354 41.74 -73.36 -33.57
N TYR A 355 40.93 -74.16 -34.28
CA TYR A 355 41.06 -75.62 -34.40
C TYR A 355 41.36 -76.07 -35.84
N ASP A 356 41.35 -75.16 -36.82
CA ASP A 356 41.64 -75.44 -38.23
C ASP A 356 42.90 -74.70 -38.71
N THR A 357 43.37 -74.97 -39.93
CA THR A 357 44.54 -74.30 -40.53
C THR A 357 44.18 -73.25 -41.57
N GLY A 358 42.88 -72.87 -41.63
CA GLY A 358 42.30 -72.01 -42.66
C GLY A 358 42.52 -70.51 -42.42
N GLU A 359 41.79 -69.69 -43.17
CA GLU A 359 41.75 -68.24 -42.97
C GLU A 359 40.63 -67.88 -42.00
N ILE A 360 40.96 -67.02 -41.03
CA ILE A 360 40.05 -66.49 -40.02
C ILE A 360 39.97 -64.98 -40.19
N TYR A 361 38.76 -64.48 -40.40
CA TYR A 361 38.47 -63.09 -40.72
C TYR A 361 38.06 -62.35 -39.44
N PHE A 362 38.92 -61.42 -39.00
CA PHE A 362 38.71 -60.60 -37.83
C PHE A 362 38.17 -59.23 -38.24
N HIS A 363 36.89 -58.98 -37.98
CA HIS A 363 36.21 -57.73 -38.31
C HIS A 363 36.45 -56.72 -37.19
N VAL A 364 37.41 -55.80 -37.37
CA VAL A 364 37.82 -54.87 -36.30
C VAL A 364 36.88 -53.67 -36.14
N TYR A 365 36.01 -53.45 -37.12
CA TYR A 365 34.85 -52.56 -37.08
C TYR A 365 33.67 -53.26 -37.75
N GLY A 366 32.82 -53.92 -36.96
CA GLY A 366 31.69 -54.63 -37.55
C GLY A 366 30.79 -55.28 -36.52
N VAL A 367 29.63 -55.69 -37.00
CA VAL A 367 28.63 -56.44 -36.25
C VAL A 367 28.19 -57.60 -37.11
N GLY A 368 28.22 -58.81 -36.57
CA GLY A 368 27.82 -60.00 -37.32
C GLY A 368 27.75 -61.22 -36.42
N ASN A 369 27.21 -62.30 -36.95
CA ASN A 369 27.25 -63.59 -36.27
C ASN A 369 28.62 -64.22 -36.44
N ALA A 370 29.20 -64.70 -35.34
CA ALA A 370 30.42 -65.50 -35.35
C ALA A 370 30.16 -66.82 -36.09
N GLY A 371 30.34 -66.81 -37.42
CA GLY A 371 30.36 -68.02 -38.24
C GLY A 371 31.65 -68.81 -38.01
N VAL A 372 31.82 -69.93 -38.71
CA VAL A 372 32.96 -70.86 -38.52
C VAL A 372 34.33 -70.19 -38.68
N ARG A 373 34.42 -69.09 -39.45
CA ARG A 373 35.68 -68.38 -39.78
C ARG A 373 35.65 -66.86 -39.62
N HIS A 374 34.63 -66.31 -38.97
CA HIS A 374 34.47 -64.86 -38.80
C HIS A 374 34.39 -64.51 -37.32
N VAL A 375 35.15 -63.49 -36.91
CA VAL A 375 35.29 -63.05 -35.52
C VAL A 375 34.93 -61.58 -35.46
N TYR A 376 34.06 -61.22 -34.52
CA TYR A 376 33.54 -59.86 -34.32
C TYR A 376 33.84 -59.38 -32.88
N PRO A 377 33.85 -58.06 -32.63
CA PRO A 377 34.08 -57.52 -31.30
C PRO A 377 32.99 -57.95 -30.32
N VAL A 378 33.37 -58.23 -29.07
CA VAL A 378 32.44 -58.67 -28.01
C VAL A 378 31.45 -57.55 -27.66
N ASP A 379 31.94 -56.31 -27.61
CA ASP A 379 31.13 -55.13 -27.34
C ASP A 379 30.90 -54.35 -28.64
N ASN A 380 29.62 -54.20 -28.99
CA ASN A 380 29.18 -53.67 -30.27
C ASN A 380 29.68 -52.22 -30.50
N GLY A 381 30.29 -51.97 -31.66
CA GLY A 381 30.73 -50.63 -32.09
C GLY A 381 32.05 -50.11 -31.49
N GLN A 382 32.78 -50.93 -30.73
CA GLN A 382 34.10 -50.52 -30.21
C GLN A 382 35.22 -50.76 -31.24
N PRO A 383 36.11 -49.79 -31.48
CA PRO A 383 37.34 -50.03 -32.24
C PRO A 383 38.17 -51.11 -31.52
N VAL A 384 38.59 -52.17 -32.22
CA VAL A 384 39.49 -53.18 -31.63
C VAL A 384 40.95 -52.83 -31.85
N ASP A 385 41.74 -52.80 -30.78
CA ASP A 385 43.15 -52.41 -30.82
C ASP A 385 44.09 -53.63 -30.77
N CYS A 386 43.61 -54.75 -30.24
CA CYS A 386 44.36 -56.01 -30.14
C CYS A 386 43.57 -57.22 -30.63
N ILE A 387 44.24 -58.10 -31.38
CA ILE A 387 43.72 -59.42 -31.75
C ILE A 387 44.61 -60.48 -31.11
N ILE A 388 43.99 -61.38 -30.35
CA ILE A 388 44.63 -62.52 -29.71
C ILE A 388 44.36 -63.77 -30.54
N LEU A 389 45.44 -64.34 -31.05
CA LEU A 389 45.45 -65.55 -31.85
C LEU A 389 45.77 -66.75 -30.96
N SER A 390 44.73 -67.43 -30.48
CA SER A 390 44.83 -68.60 -29.61
C SER A 390 44.61 -69.91 -30.38
N GLY A 391 44.76 -71.06 -29.71
CA GLY A 391 44.43 -72.37 -30.28
C GLY A 391 45.62 -73.18 -30.81
N ASN A 392 45.35 -74.40 -31.25
CA ASN A 392 46.35 -75.47 -31.42
C ASN A 392 46.77 -75.73 -32.87
N THR A 393 46.56 -74.76 -33.76
CA THR A 393 46.89 -74.85 -35.19
C THR A 393 47.60 -73.59 -35.69
N ASN A 394 48.03 -73.60 -36.96
CA ASN A 394 48.74 -72.51 -37.63
C ASN A 394 47.85 -71.72 -38.63
N TYR A 395 46.60 -71.43 -38.27
CA TYR A 395 45.67 -70.66 -39.12
C TYR A 395 46.20 -69.27 -39.48
N ILE A 396 45.56 -68.68 -40.48
CA ILE A 396 45.90 -67.37 -41.06
C ILE A 396 44.90 -66.33 -40.56
N ALA A 397 45.37 -65.30 -39.86
CA ALA A 397 44.56 -64.15 -39.48
C ALA A 397 44.43 -63.15 -40.65
N CYS A 398 43.20 -62.79 -40.99
CA CYS A 398 42.84 -61.78 -41.99
C CYS A 398 42.14 -60.62 -41.29
N VAL A 399 42.75 -59.43 -41.28
CA VAL A 399 42.17 -58.25 -40.61
C VAL A 399 41.22 -57.54 -41.56
N CYS A 400 39.94 -57.47 -41.20
CA CYS A 400 38.85 -56.95 -42.04
C CYS A 400 38.30 -55.65 -41.47
N ASP A 401 37.80 -54.78 -42.34
CA ASP A 401 37.05 -53.55 -41.99
C ASP A 401 37.78 -52.51 -41.14
N ALA A 402 39.11 -52.62 -40.96
CA ALA A 402 39.93 -51.58 -40.33
C ALA A 402 39.97 -50.29 -41.16
N SER A 403 39.86 -49.11 -40.53
CA SER A 403 40.25 -47.87 -41.20
C SER A 403 41.70 -47.92 -41.65
N THR A 404 42.01 -47.39 -42.83
CA THR A 404 43.41 -47.18 -43.26
C THR A 404 44.19 -46.45 -42.19
N GLN A 405 45.47 -46.78 -42.04
CA GLN A 405 46.42 -46.22 -41.08
C GLN A 405 46.12 -46.53 -39.61
N LYS A 406 45.22 -47.48 -39.30
CA LYS A 406 45.04 -47.96 -37.93
C LYS A 406 46.19 -48.88 -37.52
N MET A 407 46.81 -48.60 -36.37
CA MET A 407 47.71 -49.53 -35.69
C MET A 407 46.91 -50.65 -35.01
N ILE A 408 47.35 -51.89 -35.19
CA ILE A 408 46.74 -53.06 -34.57
C ILE A 408 47.82 -54.02 -34.07
N VAL A 409 47.63 -54.54 -32.86
CA VAL A 409 48.53 -55.52 -32.26
C VAL A 409 47.96 -56.92 -32.45
N LEU A 410 48.73 -57.83 -33.03
CA LEU A 410 48.37 -59.24 -33.15
C LEU A 410 49.26 -60.04 -32.22
N ILE A 411 48.66 -60.69 -31.23
CA ILE A 411 49.35 -61.49 -30.22
C ILE A 411 49.13 -62.97 -30.55
N ASN A 412 50.20 -63.72 -30.74
CA ASN A 412 50.15 -65.17 -30.76
C ASN A 412 50.17 -65.70 -29.32
N ASN A 413 49.01 -66.15 -28.84
CA ASN A 413 48.82 -66.73 -27.52
C ASN A 413 48.75 -68.26 -27.60
N SER A 414 49.66 -68.87 -28.35
CA SER A 414 49.75 -70.32 -28.45
C SER A 414 51.16 -70.84 -28.75
N SER A 415 51.33 -72.15 -28.62
CA SER A 415 52.58 -72.87 -28.93
C SER A 415 52.80 -73.10 -30.43
N TYR A 416 51.91 -72.63 -31.30
CA TYR A 416 51.98 -72.85 -32.74
C TYR A 416 52.25 -71.53 -33.46
N THR A 417 53.10 -71.55 -34.47
CA THR A 417 53.32 -70.38 -35.33
C THR A 417 52.01 -69.95 -35.98
N LYS A 418 51.62 -68.68 -35.79
CA LYS A 418 50.44 -68.10 -36.44
C LYS A 418 50.88 -67.38 -37.70
N ARG A 419 49.98 -67.29 -38.69
CA ARG A 419 50.23 -66.55 -39.92
C ARG A 419 49.27 -65.39 -40.03
N ILE A 420 49.70 -64.31 -40.65
CA ILE A 420 48.87 -63.14 -40.90
C ILE A 420 48.91 -62.84 -42.38
N SER A 421 47.75 -62.56 -42.97
CA SER A 421 47.64 -62.03 -44.33
C SER A 421 48.11 -60.57 -44.36
N LEU A 422 49.25 -60.32 -45.02
CA LEU A 422 49.79 -58.96 -45.25
C LEU A 422 49.17 -58.30 -46.47
N ASN A 423 48.91 -59.09 -47.51
CA ASN A 423 48.26 -58.59 -48.71
C ASN A 423 47.42 -59.72 -49.30
N TYR A 424 46.11 -59.46 -49.41
CA TYR A 424 45.17 -60.48 -49.86
C TYR A 424 45.29 -60.77 -51.36
N ALA A 425 45.56 -59.77 -52.20
CA ALA A 425 45.81 -59.94 -53.64
C ALA A 425 46.97 -60.88 -53.92
N SER A 426 48.12 -60.60 -53.30
CA SER A 426 49.36 -61.30 -53.56
C SER A 426 49.52 -62.55 -52.70
N GLN A 427 48.52 -62.86 -51.85
CA GLN A 427 48.57 -63.94 -50.87
C GLN A 427 49.80 -63.87 -49.94
N ALA A 428 50.34 -62.66 -49.74
CA ALA A 428 51.54 -62.45 -48.93
C ALA A 428 51.21 -62.68 -47.46
N LYS A 429 52.00 -63.49 -46.78
CA LYS A 429 51.80 -63.87 -45.38
C LYS A 429 53.07 -63.64 -44.58
N THR A 430 52.91 -63.31 -43.30
CA THR A 430 54.02 -63.30 -42.33
C THR A 430 53.70 -64.18 -41.14
N GLU A 431 54.74 -64.72 -40.52
CA GLU A 431 54.61 -65.56 -39.34
C GLU A 431 54.74 -64.74 -38.06
N ILE A 432 54.00 -65.14 -37.02
CA ILE A 432 54.22 -64.74 -35.63
C ILE A 432 54.64 -65.98 -34.87
N SER A 433 55.85 -65.94 -34.30
CA SER A 433 56.37 -67.01 -33.46
C SER A 433 55.45 -67.32 -32.28
N PRO A 434 55.48 -68.55 -31.75
CA PRO A 434 54.77 -68.90 -30.51
C PRO A 434 55.01 -67.89 -29.39
N TRP A 435 53.96 -67.55 -28.64
CA TRP A 435 54.03 -66.66 -27.48
C TRP A 435 54.66 -65.28 -27.75
N SER A 436 54.48 -64.77 -28.97
CA SER A 436 55.04 -63.50 -29.44
C SER A 436 53.94 -62.61 -30.02
N PHE A 437 54.28 -61.37 -30.39
CA PHE A 437 53.35 -60.43 -30.99
C PHE A 437 54.00 -59.71 -32.17
N LYS A 438 53.16 -59.12 -33.02
CA LYS A 438 53.57 -58.19 -34.06
C LYS A 438 52.61 -57.02 -34.15
N ILE A 439 53.13 -55.87 -34.57
CA ILE A 439 52.37 -54.64 -34.75
C ILE A 439 52.25 -54.35 -36.24
N PHE A 440 51.04 -53.98 -36.67
CA PHE A 440 50.76 -53.68 -38.07
C PHE A 440 50.05 -52.35 -38.19
N VAL A 441 50.31 -51.68 -39.31
CA VAL A 441 49.49 -50.58 -39.78
C VAL A 441 48.63 -51.09 -40.93
N THR A 442 47.33 -50.89 -40.81
CA THR A 442 46.35 -51.23 -41.84
C THR A 442 46.43 -50.25 -43.02
N GLY A 443 46.24 -50.76 -44.22
CA GLY A 443 46.37 -50.07 -45.49
C GLY A 443 45.10 -50.19 -46.33
N ALA A 444 45.24 -50.12 -47.65
CA ALA A 444 44.11 -50.25 -48.57
C ALA A 444 43.34 -51.57 -48.39
N MET A 445 42.02 -51.51 -48.54
CA MET A 445 41.13 -52.66 -48.47
C MET A 445 41.04 -53.38 -49.82
N GLN A 446 41.11 -54.71 -49.80
CA GLN A 446 40.85 -55.54 -50.97
C GLN A 446 39.98 -56.75 -50.59
N SER A 447 38.84 -56.90 -51.28
CA SER A 447 37.90 -58.00 -51.04
C SER A 447 37.46 -58.14 -49.58
N GLY A 448 37.36 -57.03 -48.84
CA GLY A 448 36.97 -57.00 -47.42
C GLY A 448 38.11 -57.19 -46.42
N VAL A 449 39.34 -57.47 -46.87
CA VAL A 449 40.53 -57.62 -46.01
C VAL A 449 41.47 -56.42 -46.21
N ASN A 450 42.09 -55.95 -45.13
CA ASN A 450 43.06 -54.86 -45.18
C ASN A 450 44.45 -55.38 -45.53
N ASN A 451 45.15 -54.65 -46.40
CA ASN A 451 46.60 -54.81 -46.50
C ASN A 451 47.24 -54.37 -45.19
N LEU A 452 48.23 -55.11 -44.70
CA LEU A 452 48.95 -54.82 -43.47
C LEU A 452 50.42 -54.54 -43.81
N PHE A 453 50.92 -53.45 -43.24
CA PHE A 453 52.34 -53.11 -43.28
C PHE A 453 52.95 -53.46 -41.93
N GLY A 454 53.84 -54.45 -41.92
CA GLY A 454 54.53 -54.87 -40.70
C GLY A 454 55.44 -53.77 -40.17
N MET A 455 55.34 -53.51 -38.86
CA MET A 455 56.33 -52.73 -38.14
C MET A 455 57.30 -53.72 -37.48
N GLY A 456 58.60 -53.49 -37.65
CA GLY A 456 59.68 -54.39 -37.25
C GLY A 456 59.68 -54.75 -35.77
#